data_AF-A0A7Y8HK85-F1
#
_entry.id   AF-A0A7Y8HK85-F1
#
_cell.length_a   1.000
_cell.length_b   1.000
_cell.length_c   1.000
_cell.angle_alpha   90.00
_cell.angle_beta   90.00
_cell.angle_gamma   90.00
#
_symmetry.space_group_name_H-M   'P 1'
#
loop_
_entity.id
_entity.type
_entity.pdbx_description
1 polymer ?
#
loop_
_entity_poly.entity_id
_entity_poly.type
_entity_poly.pdbx_seq_one_letter_code
_entity_poly.pdbx_strand_id
1 'polypeptide(L)'
;IATAFLLSKFVPDEKPHFDPSTEKPVEIKTGGKVMIYLGAFTIFSAVISHQVLGLPAMWGMMFGLTLLQMYAFLLKRRYNEYFDIFTSIRKIENDTLLFFFGILSAVGALHFLGYLSVAAKFYDIVGSTTANIGVGLISAVVDNVPVMSAVLKANPDMGVDQWLLVTMTAGIGGSLISFGSAAGVGVMGRLKGIYTFMAHIKLAWTVAVGYVISITIWYVQFEVLGLY
;
A
#
# COMPACT_ATOMS: atom_id res chain seq x y z
N ILE A 1 4.84 8.37 12.12
CA ILE A 1 4.60 8.86 13.51
C ILE A 1 4.44 10.38 13.54
N ALA A 2 5.42 11.16 13.04
CA ALA A 2 5.34 12.62 13.03
C ALA A 2 4.04 13.16 12.41
N THR A 3 3.63 12.67 11.25
CA THR A 3 2.35 13.04 10.62
C THR A 3 1.15 12.77 11.52
N ALA A 4 1.08 11.60 12.15
CA ALA A 4 -0.02 11.24 13.06
C ALA A 4 -0.05 12.16 14.29
N PHE A 5 1.12 12.48 14.86
CA PHE A 5 1.23 13.41 15.99
C PHE A 5 0.81 14.83 15.62
N LEU A 6 1.12 15.30 14.41
CA LEU A 6 0.66 16.60 13.94
C LEU A 6 -0.85 16.59 13.70
N LEU A 7 -1.38 15.54 13.07
CA LEU A 7 -2.81 15.40 12.81
C LEU A 7 -3.62 15.31 14.12
N SER A 8 -3.12 14.63 15.15
CA SER A 8 -3.84 14.49 16.42
C SER A 8 -4.10 15.83 17.11
N LYS A 9 -3.33 16.89 16.82
CA LYS A 9 -3.58 18.24 17.34
C LYS A 9 -4.77 18.96 16.67
N PHE A 10 -5.26 18.44 15.54
CA PHE A 10 -6.38 19.00 14.77
C PHE A 10 -7.65 18.15 14.88
N VAL A 11 -7.57 16.98 15.51
CA VAL A 11 -8.73 16.13 15.77
C VAL A 11 -9.40 16.65 17.05
N PRO A 12 -10.69 17.00 17.03
CA PRO A 12 -11.41 17.38 18.24
C PRO A 12 -11.40 16.25 19.28
N ASP A 13 -11.28 16.58 20.56
CA ASP A 13 -11.40 15.61 21.67
C ASP A 13 -12.86 15.16 21.92
N GLU A 14 -13.76 15.45 20.98
CA GLU A 14 -15.15 15.04 21.02
C GLU A 14 -15.25 13.54 20.78
N LYS A 15 -15.77 12.82 21.77
CA LYS A 15 -16.11 11.41 21.60
C LYS A 15 -17.43 11.35 20.81
N PRO A 16 -17.52 10.52 19.76
CA PRO A 16 -18.80 10.27 19.13
C PRO A 16 -19.79 9.78 20.20
N HIS A 17 -21.02 10.27 20.12
CA HIS A 17 -22.06 9.99 21.11
C HIS A 17 -22.36 8.48 21.10
N PHE A 18 -21.81 7.74 22.07
CA PHE A 18 -22.02 6.31 22.22
C PHE A 18 -23.20 6.09 23.16
N ASP A 19 -24.31 5.59 22.62
CA ASP A 19 -25.48 5.20 23.40
C ASP A 19 -25.51 3.67 23.56
N PRO A 20 -25.19 3.14 24.76
CA PRO A 20 -25.18 1.71 25.03
C PRO A 20 -26.54 1.03 24.86
N SER A 21 -27.63 1.81 24.79
CA SER A 21 -28.98 1.29 24.66
C SER A 21 -29.42 1.06 23.20
N THR A 22 -28.78 1.72 22.23
CA THR A 22 -29.10 1.62 20.80
C THR A 22 -28.01 0.92 19.98
N GLU A 23 -26.74 0.97 20.40
CA GLU A 23 -25.63 0.35 19.68
C GLU A 23 -25.30 -1.05 20.19
N LYS A 24 -25.49 -2.06 19.33
CA LYS A 24 -25.10 -3.44 19.63
C LYS A 24 -23.58 -3.57 19.56
N PRO A 25 -22.94 -4.24 20.53
CA PRO A 25 -21.50 -4.52 20.45
C PRO A 25 -21.20 -5.34 19.20
N VAL A 26 -20.14 -4.96 18.49
CA VAL A 26 -19.68 -5.68 17.30
C VAL A 26 -19.05 -7.00 17.75
N GLU A 27 -19.83 -8.07 17.70
CA GLU A 27 -19.34 -9.42 18.00
C GLU A 27 -18.77 -10.09 16.75
N ILE A 28 -17.62 -10.72 16.91
CA ILE A 28 -17.03 -11.53 15.85
C ILE A 28 -17.90 -12.79 15.70
N LYS A 29 -18.44 -12.99 14.49
CA LYS A 29 -19.23 -14.18 14.14
C LYS A 29 -18.46 -15.47 14.42
N THR A 30 -19.20 -16.55 14.68
CA THR A 30 -18.65 -17.89 14.90
C THR A 30 -17.67 -18.29 13.79
N GLY A 31 -16.46 -18.70 14.19
CA GLY A 31 -15.37 -19.04 13.26
C GLY A 31 -14.57 -17.86 12.71
N GLY A 32 -14.99 -16.62 12.96
CA GLY A 32 -14.29 -15.43 12.47
C GLY A 32 -12.86 -15.29 13.00
N LYS A 33 -12.59 -15.67 14.26
CA LYS A 33 -11.22 -15.68 14.83
C LYS A 33 -10.30 -16.61 14.04
N VAL A 34 -10.76 -17.83 13.72
CA VAL A 34 -9.97 -18.80 12.96
C VAL A 34 -9.75 -18.31 11.52
N MET A 35 -10.76 -17.69 10.90
CA MET A 35 -10.59 -17.07 9.58
C MET A 35 -9.53 -15.96 9.57
N ILE A 36 -9.48 -15.12 10.61
CA ILE A 36 -8.44 -14.09 10.76
C ILE A 36 -7.05 -14.74 10.83
N TYR A 37 -6.88 -15.79 11.65
CA TYR A 37 -5.62 -16.53 11.72
C TYR A 37 -5.24 -17.19 10.39
N LEU A 38 -6.20 -17.78 9.67
CA LEU A 38 -5.95 -18.36 8.34
C LEU A 38 -5.58 -17.29 7.31
N GLY A 39 -6.17 -16.10 7.39
CA GLY A 39 -5.79 -14.96 6.56
C GLY A 39 -4.35 -14.52 6.82
N ALA A 40 -3.96 -14.36 8.08
CA ALA A 40 -2.58 -14.05 8.46
C ALA A 40 -1.60 -15.15 8.02
N PHE A 41 -1.98 -16.42 8.19
CA PHE A 41 -1.22 -17.57 7.74
C PHE A 41 -1.06 -17.62 6.21
N THR A 42 -2.07 -17.16 5.46
CA THR A 42 -1.98 -17.07 3.99
C THR A 42 -0.89 -16.08 3.56
N ILE A 43 -0.80 -14.93 4.23
CA ILE A 43 0.28 -13.94 3.98
C ILE A 43 1.63 -14.55 4.32
N PHE A 44 1.75 -15.19 5.48
CA PHE A 44 2.95 -15.89 5.89
C PHE A 44 3.38 -16.95 4.86
N SER A 45 2.44 -17.79 4.40
CA SER A 45 2.71 -18.80 3.39
C SER A 45 3.19 -18.20 2.07
N ALA A 46 2.63 -17.07 1.64
CA ALA A 46 3.06 -16.38 0.42
C ALA A 46 4.52 -15.92 0.51
N VAL A 47 4.92 -15.34 1.64
CA VAL A 47 6.30 -14.90 1.88
C VAL A 47 7.25 -16.10 1.94
N ILE A 48 6.89 -17.16 2.66
CA ILE A 48 7.72 -18.38 2.77
C ILE A 48 7.88 -19.08 1.42
N SER A 49 6.81 -19.18 0.62
CA SER A 49 6.88 -19.74 -0.73
C SER A 49 7.89 -19.00 -1.59
N HIS A 50 7.95 -17.67 -1.51
CA HIS A 50 8.87 -16.86 -2.31
C HIS A 50 10.30 -16.87 -1.78
N GLN A 51 10.49 -16.67 -0.47
CA GLN A 51 11.80 -16.48 0.14
C GLN A 51 12.55 -17.79 0.38
N VAL A 52 11.85 -18.84 0.79
CA VAL A 52 12.48 -20.12 1.20
C VAL A 52 12.36 -21.17 0.11
N LEU A 53 11.18 -21.29 -0.52
CA LEU A 53 10.92 -22.35 -1.50
C LEU A 53 11.27 -21.94 -2.95
N GLY A 54 11.57 -20.65 -3.20
CA GLY A 54 11.84 -20.12 -4.54
C GLY A 54 10.63 -20.17 -5.48
N LEU A 55 9.43 -20.43 -4.95
CA LEU A 55 8.19 -20.49 -5.72
C LEU A 55 7.58 -19.09 -5.83
N PRO A 56 6.87 -18.78 -6.92
CA PRO A 56 6.05 -17.57 -6.98
C PRO A 56 5.10 -17.45 -5.78
N ALA A 57 5.01 -16.26 -5.17
CA ALA A 57 4.19 -16.00 -3.98
C ALA A 57 2.70 -16.42 -4.14
N MET A 58 2.19 -16.41 -5.38
CA MET A 58 0.84 -16.86 -5.72
C MET A 58 0.55 -18.29 -5.25
N TRP A 59 1.54 -19.19 -5.24
CA TRP A 59 1.33 -20.56 -4.77
C TRP A 59 1.04 -20.62 -3.27
N GLY A 60 1.75 -19.83 -2.47
CA GLY A 60 1.46 -19.69 -1.05
C GLY A 60 0.10 -19.04 -0.78
N MET A 61 -0.29 -18.05 -1.58
CA MET A 61 -1.64 -17.46 -1.51
C MET A 61 -2.74 -18.48 -1.83
N MET A 62 -2.56 -19.30 -2.88
CA MET A 62 -3.52 -20.35 -3.26
C MET A 62 -3.62 -21.44 -2.21
N PHE A 63 -2.51 -21.80 -1.56
CA PHE A 63 -2.50 -22.74 -0.46
C PHE A 63 -3.33 -22.21 0.73
N GLY A 64 -3.08 -20.97 1.14
CA GLY A 64 -3.86 -20.34 2.22
C GLY A 64 -5.35 -20.20 1.90
N LEU A 65 -5.69 -19.83 0.66
CA LEU A 65 -7.08 -19.81 0.17
C LEU A 65 -7.74 -21.20 0.26
N THR A 66 -7.02 -22.25 -0.08
CA THR A 66 -7.51 -23.63 -0.01
C THR A 66 -7.82 -24.03 1.44
N LEU A 67 -6.95 -23.68 2.40
CA LEU A 67 -7.22 -23.91 3.83
C LEU A 67 -8.44 -23.14 4.32
N LEU A 68 -8.62 -21.91 3.85
CA LEU A 68 -9.79 -21.10 4.16
C LEU A 68 -11.08 -21.72 3.59
N GLN A 69 -11.04 -22.25 2.36
CA GLN A 69 -12.15 -23.01 1.76
C GLN A 69 -12.49 -24.27 2.55
N MET A 70 -11.48 -25.02 2.97
CA MET A 70 -11.67 -26.19 3.83
C MET A 70 -12.34 -25.80 5.15
N TYR A 71 -11.89 -24.73 5.80
CA TYR A 71 -12.49 -24.26 7.05
C TYR A 71 -13.92 -23.74 6.86
N ALA A 72 -14.20 -23.00 5.78
CA ALA A 72 -15.54 -22.55 5.45
C ALA A 72 -16.51 -23.73 5.25
N PHE A 73 -16.06 -24.80 4.61
CA PHE A 73 -16.83 -26.03 4.47
C PHE A 73 -17.13 -26.70 5.83
N LEU A 74 -16.13 -26.75 6.73
CA LEU A 74 -16.32 -27.29 8.08
C LEU A 74 -17.29 -26.44 8.91
N LEU A 75 -17.24 -25.12 8.78
CA LEU A 75 -18.14 -24.20 9.47
C LEU A 75 -19.59 -24.40 9.01
N LYS A 76 -19.80 -24.53 7.69
CA LYS A 76 -21.10 -24.88 7.11
C LYS A 76 -21.63 -26.19 7.67
N ARG A 77 -20.80 -27.23 7.77
CA ARG A 77 -21.22 -28.55 8.27
C ARG A 77 -21.53 -28.57 9.76
N ARG A 78 -20.79 -27.82 10.59
CA ARG A 78 -20.92 -27.87 12.06
C ARG A 78 -21.90 -26.86 12.65
N TYR A 79 -22.00 -25.68 12.07
CA TYR A 79 -22.75 -24.56 12.64
C TYR A 79 -23.87 -24.05 11.71
N ASN A 80 -24.03 -24.66 10.53
CA ASN A 80 -24.92 -24.17 9.46
C ASN A 80 -24.68 -22.69 9.07
N GLU A 81 -23.48 -22.18 9.39
CA GLU A 81 -23.03 -20.84 9.04
C GLU A 81 -22.45 -20.87 7.63
N TYR A 82 -23.05 -20.10 6.72
CA TYR A 82 -22.66 -20.09 5.33
C TYR A 82 -21.68 -18.95 5.06
N PHE A 83 -20.41 -19.31 4.84
CA PHE A 83 -19.40 -18.40 4.32
C PHE A 83 -19.06 -18.77 2.88
N ASP A 84 -19.57 -17.99 1.93
CA ASP A 84 -19.24 -18.17 0.51
C ASP A 84 -18.07 -17.29 0.09
N ILE A 85 -16.96 -17.96 -0.18
CA ILE A 85 -15.73 -17.36 -0.64
C ILE A 85 -15.91 -16.79 -2.05
N PHE A 86 -16.74 -17.40 -2.91
CA PHE A 86 -17.00 -16.88 -4.26
C PHE A 86 -17.78 -15.58 -4.21
N THR A 87 -18.75 -15.46 -3.29
CA THR A 87 -19.41 -14.18 -3.01
C THR A 87 -18.44 -13.12 -2.53
N SER A 88 -17.38 -13.50 -1.81
CA SER A 88 -16.31 -12.57 -1.41
C SER A 88 -15.39 -12.20 -2.58
N ILE A 89 -15.01 -13.16 -3.42
CA ILE A 89 -14.22 -12.95 -4.64
C ILE A 89 -14.96 -12.03 -5.63
N ARG A 90 -16.29 -12.13 -5.72
CA ARG A 90 -17.11 -11.23 -6.54
C ARG A 90 -17.03 -9.76 -6.13
N LYS A 91 -16.63 -9.47 -4.89
CA LYS A 91 -16.44 -8.10 -4.39
C LYS A 91 -15.05 -7.55 -4.68
N ILE A 92 -14.16 -8.36 -5.27
CA ILE A 92 -12.86 -7.88 -5.74
C ILE A 92 -13.09 -6.88 -6.87
N GLU A 93 -12.42 -5.74 -6.78
CA GLU A 93 -12.51 -4.66 -7.75
C GLU A 93 -11.75 -5.04 -9.04
N ASN A 94 -12.44 -5.70 -9.98
CA ASN A 94 -11.85 -6.08 -11.26
C ASN A 94 -11.38 -4.88 -12.08
N ASP A 95 -12.03 -3.73 -11.96
CA ASP A 95 -11.63 -2.49 -12.63
C ASP A 95 -10.23 -2.03 -12.19
N THR A 96 -9.96 -2.08 -10.89
CA THR A 96 -8.66 -1.77 -10.29
C THR A 96 -7.59 -2.76 -10.75
N LEU A 97 -7.92 -4.06 -10.85
CA LEU A 97 -7.01 -5.08 -11.38
C LEU A 97 -6.67 -4.87 -12.86
N LEU A 98 -7.67 -4.57 -13.69
CA LEU A 98 -7.49 -4.28 -15.12
C LEU A 98 -6.69 -2.99 -15.33
N PHE A 99 -6.89 -1.97 -14.48
CA PHE A 99 -6.10 -0.75 -14.47
C PHE A 99 -4.61 -1.06 -14.24
N PHE A 100 -4.27 -1.82 -13.19
CA PHE A 100 -2.88 -2.21 -12.93
C PHE A 100 -2.30 -3.07 -14.05
N PHE A 101 -3.06 -4.03 -14.56
CA PHE A 101 -2.63 -4.85 -15.69
C PHE A 101 -2.31 -3.98 -16.92
N GLY A 102 -3.17 -3.03 -17.27
CA GLY A 102 -2.96 -2.12 -18.39
C GLY A 102 -1.72 -1.25 -18.21
N ILE A 103 -1.56 -0.61 -17.04
CA ILE A 103 -0.40 0.23 -16.78
C ILE A 103 0.90 -0.57 -16.78
N LEU A 104 0.95 -1.71 -16.08
CA LEU A 104 2.17 -2.54 -16.02
C LEU A 104 2.57 -3.05 -17.42
N SER A 105 1.58 -3.34 -18.26
CA SER A 105 1.79 -3.69 -19.67
C SER A 105 2.33 -2.51 -20.46
N ALA A 106 1.77 -1.30 -20.30
CA ALA A 106 2.25 -0.09 -20.95
C ALA A 106 3.68 0.27 -20.54
N VAL A 107 4.02 0.20 -19.25
CA VAL A 107 5.40 0.38 -18.77
C VAL A 107 6.31 -0.71 -19.34
N GLY A 108 5.82 -1.95 -19.50
CA GLY A 108 6.54 -3.02 -20.18
C GLY A 108 6.85 -2.70 -21.64
N ALA A 109 5.90 -2.13 -22.36
CA ALA A 109 6.09 -1.67 -23.73
C ALA A 109 7.11 -0.51 -23.80
N LEU A 110 7.04 0.46 -22.90
CA LEU A 110 8.03 1.55 -22.81
C LEU A 110 9.44 1.03 -22.52
N HIS A 111 9.55 -0.01 -21.68
CA HIS A 111 10.83 -0.68 -21.41
C HIS A 111 11.37 -1.35 -22.67
N PHE A 112 10.53 -2.11 -23.37
CA PHE A 112 10.89 -2.78 -24.62
C PHE A 112 11.31 -1.80 -25.72
N LEU A 113 10.66 -0.63 -25.81
CA LEU A 113 11.01 0.45 -26.74
C LEU A 113 12.27 1.23 -26.33
N GLY A 114 12.83 0.98 -25.13
CA GLY A 114 14.03 1.64 -24.64
C GLY A 114 13.81 3.00 -23.98
N TYR A 115 12.57 3.49 -23.82
CA TYR A 115 12.31 4.79 -23.18
C TYR A 115 12.74 4.82 -21.71
N LEU A 116 12.66 3.69 -20.99
CA LEU A 116 13.09 3.62 -19.60
C LEU A 116 14.61 3.73 -19.44
N SER A 117 15.40 3.45 -20.49
CA SER A 117 16.85 3.69 -20.46
C SER A 117 17.18 5.19 -20.36
N VAL A 118 16.32 6.06 -20.87
CA VAL A 118 16.44 7.52 -20.72
C VAL A 118 16.16 7.93 -19.28
N ALA A 119 15.18 7.29 -18.64
CA ALA A 119 14.89 7.51 -17.22
C ALA A 119 16.07 7.07 -16.33
N ALA A 120 16.74 5.96 -16.64
CA ALA A 120 17.97 5.57 -15.94
C ALA A 120 19.09 6.61 -16.11
N LYS A 121 19.32 7.13 -17.33
CA LYS A 121 20.31 8.20 -17.55
C LYS A 121 19.99 9.50 -16.81
N PHE A 122 18.72 9.76 -16.51
CA PHE A 122 18.34 10.92 -15.71
C PHE A 122 18.87 10.82 -14.28
N TYR A 123 18.98 9.60 -13.72
CA TYR A 123 19.60 9.38 -12.42
C TYR A 123 21.09 9.75 -12.45
N ASP A 124 21.81 9.45 -13.53
CA ASP A 124 23.23 9.80 -13.69
C ASP A 124 23.46 11.32 -13.71
N ILE A 125 22.50 12.09 -14.24
CA ILE A 125 22.62 13.54 -14.40
C ILE A 125 22.27 14.28 -13.11
N VAL A 126 21.18 13.88 -12.45
CA VAL A 126 20.58 14.63 -11.33
C VAL A 126 20.99 14.05 -9.96
N GLY A 127 21.55 12.84 -9.96
CA GLY A 127 21.91 12.09 -8.77
C GLY A 127 20.73 11.32 -8.19
N SER A 128 21.00 10.09 -7.73
CA SER A 128 19.99 9.15 -7.23
C SER A 128 19.14 9.71 -6.09
N THR A 129 19.73 10.46 -5.15
CA THR A 129 18.98 11.02 -4.02
C THR A 129 17.95 12.04 -4.47
N THR A 130 18.34 13.00 -5.32
CA THR A 130 17.44 14.02 -5.85
C THR A 130 16.36 13.37 -6.73
N ALA A 131 16.76 12.42 -7.58
CA ALA A 131 15.84 11.67 -8.44
C ALA A 131 14.80 10.92 -7.60
N ASN A 132 15.22 10.21 -6.55
CA ASN A 132 14.33 9.43 -5.67
C ASN A 132 13.36 10.32 -4.89
N ILE A 133 13.82 11.45 -4.36
CA ILE A 133 12.94 12.44 -3.72
C ILE A 133 11.92 12.99 -4.73
N GLY A 134 12.34 13.27 -5.96
CA GLY A 134 11.45 13.71 -7.03
C GLY A 134 10.42 12.65 -7.42
N VAL A 135 10.86 11.40 -7.59
CA VAL A 135 10.00 10.24 -7.88
C VAL A 135 8.94 10.06 -6.80
N GLY A 136 9.30 10.23 -5.52
CA GLY A 136 8.34 10.19 -4.43
C GLY A 136 7.26 11.26 -4.55
N LEU A 137 7.62 12.49 -4.92
CA LEU A 137 6.64 13.55 -5.17
C LEU A 137 5.75 13.26 -6.38
N ILE A 138 6.31 12.71 -7.46
CA ILE A 138 5.56 12.31 -8.67
C ILE A 138 4.56 11.19 -8.33
N SER A 139 4.94 10.28 -7.42
CA SER A 139 4.06 9.22 -6.92
C SER A 139 2.78 9.74 -6.26
N ALA A 140 2.76 10.99 -5.78
CA ALA A 140 1.55 11.63 -5.26
C ALA A 140 0.46 11.83 -6.33
N VAL A 141 0.83 11.86 -7.61
CA VAL A 141 -0.07 12.14 -8.73
C VAL A 141 -0.41 10.88 -9.52
N VAL A 142 0.58 10.01 -9.75
CA VAL A 142 0.49 8.90 -10.71
C VAL A 142 0.15 7.55 -10.05
N ASP A 143 0.12 7.48 -8.72
CA ASP A 143 0.10 6.27 -7.88
C ASP A 143 1.48 5.61 -7.75
N ASN A 144 1.69 4.88 -6.65
CA ASN A 144 2.97 4.28 -6.30
C ASN A 144 3.28 3.03 -7.13
N VAL A 145 2.28 2.22 -7.50
CA VAL A 145 2.48 0.98 -8.27
C VAL A 145 3.04 1.26 -9.68
N PRO A 146 2.46 2.18 -10.48
CA PRO A 146 3.00 2.52 -11.80
C PRO A 146 4.42 3.08 -11.74
N VAL A 147 4.65 4.03 -10.83
CA VAL A 147 5.92 4.74 -10.68
C VAL A 147 7.02 3.77 -10.28
N MET A 148 6.78 2.92 -9.27
CA MET A 148 7.76 1.92 -8.86
C MET A 148 7.99 0.85 -9.93
N SER A 149 6.96 0.47 -10.70
CA SER A 149 7.16 -0.43 -11.84
C SER A 149 8.11 0.16 -12.88
N ALA A 150 8.00 1.47 -13.15
CA ALA A 150 8.90 2.16 -14.08
C ALA A 150 10.33 2.23 -13.55
N VAL A 151 10.53 2.57 -12.26
CA VAL A 151 11.86 2.62 -11.64
C VAL A 151 12.51 1.24 -11.61
N LEU A 152 11.78 0.19 -11.20
CA LEU A 152 12.29 -1.19 -11.17
C LEU A 152 12.68 -1.70 -12.56
N LYS A 153 11.92 -1.35 -13.60
CA LYS A 153 12.25 -1.71 -14.99
C LYS A 153 13.36 -0.86 -15.58
N ALA A 154 13.47 0.41 -15.19
CA ALA A 154 14.59 1.26 -15.59
C ALA A 154 15.90 0.78 -14.96
N ASN A 155 15.81 0.19 -13.75
CA ASN A 155 16.91 -0.39 -12.99
C ASN A 155 18.16 0.50 -12.98
N PRO A 156 18.05 1.77 -12.50
CA PRO A 156 19.20 2.65 -12.40
C PRO A 156 20.24 2.05 -11.45
N ASP A 157 21.52 2.28 -11.74
CA ASP A 157 22.61 1.79 -10.90
C ASP A 157 22.69 2.64 -9.62
N MET A 158 22.16 2.10 -8.52
CA MET A 158 22.13 2.79 -7.23
C MET A 158 22.24 1.82 -6.05
N GLY A 159 22.83 2.31 -4.96
CA GLY A 159 23.03 1.54 -3.73
C GLY A 159 21.72 1.14 -3.02
N VAL A 160 21.84 0.20 -2.09
CA VAL A 160 20.70 -0.31 -1.29
C VAL A 160 20.00 0.82 -0.52
N ASP A 161 20.78 1.77 0.00
CA ASP A 161 20.31 2.99 0.64
C ASP A 161 19.35 3.79 -0.27
N GLN A 162 19.68 3.95 -1.55
CA GLN A 162 18.85 4.65 -2.53
C GLN A 162 17.59 3.86 -2.87
N TRP A 163 17.67 2.53 -2.93
CA TRP A 163 16.50 1.66 -3.09
C TRP A 163 15.54 1.77 -1.90
N LEU A 164 16.06 1.88 -0.68
CA LEU A 164 15.27 2.15 0.52
C LEU A 164 14.67 3.57 0.48
N LEU A 165 15.42 4.57 0.01
CA LEU A 165 14.95 5.94 -0.14
C LEU A 165 13.78 6.03 -1.12
N VAL A 166 13.90 5.46 -2.33
CA VAL A 166 12.82 5.53 -3.33
C VAL A 166 11.58 4.79 -2.86
N THR A 167 11.75 3.65 -2.18
CA THR A 167 10.63 2.88 -1.63
C THR A 167 9.88 3.67 -0.57
N MET A 168 10.62 4.32 0.34
CA MET A 168 10.04 5.16 1.39
C MET A 168 9.39 6.42 0.82
N THR A 169 10.07 7.12 -0.09
CA THR A 169 9.57 8.38 -0.68
C THR A 169 8.38 8.14 -1.59
N ALA A 170 8.35 7.10 -2.42
CA ALA A 170 7.14 6.72 -3.18
C ALA A 170 5.97 6.35 -2.24
N GLY A 171 6.25 5.61 -1.16
CA GLY A 171 5.24 5.23 -0.16
C GLY A 171 4.61 6.41 0.56
N ILE A 172 5.41 7.34 1.09
CA ILE A 172 4.91 8.53 1.79
C ILE A 172 4.34 9.55 0.81
N GLY A 173 5.00 9.72 -0.34
CA GLY A 173 4.66 10.67 -1.38
C GLY A 173 3.24 10.49 -1.91
N GLY A 174 2.80 9.24 -2.11
CA GLY A 174 1.41 8.91 -2.47
C GLY A 174 0.33 9.50 -1.54
N SER A 175 0.68 9.83 -0.29
CA SER A 175 -0.26 10.40 0.69
C SER A 175 -0.29 11.94 0.69
N LEU A 176 0.59 12.61 -0.05
CA LEU A 176 0.64 14.08 -0.12
C LEU A 176 -0.61 14.67 -0.79
N ILE A 177 -1.24 13.92 -1.69
CA ILE A 177 -2.47 14.30 -2.38
C ILE A 177 -3.53 13.22 -2.12
N SER A 178 -4.79 13.64 -1.99
CA SER A 178 -5.88 12.77 -1.56
C SER A 178 -6.19 11.59 -2.50
N PHE A 179 -5.82 11.69 -3.77
CA PHE A 179 -5.99 10.62 -4.76
C PHE A 179 -4.67 9.94 -5.15
N GLY A 180 -3.54 10.31 -4.53
CA GLY A 180 -2.24 9.70 -4.79
C GLY A 180 -2.07 8.29 -4.21
N SER A 181 -3.07 7.80 -3.48
CA SER A 181 -3.09 6.46 -2.89
C SER A 181 -4.50 5.88 -2.90
N ALA A 182 -4.61 4.56 -3.10
CA ALA A 182 -5.86 3.81 -3.02
C ALA A 182 -6.63 4.05 -1.69
N ALA A 183 -5.92 4.23 -0.58
CA ALA A 183 -6.54 4.53 0.70
C ALA A 183 -7.27 5.89 0.68
N GLY A 184 -6.63 6.92 0.11
CA GLY A 184 -7.23 8.25 -0.01
C GLY A 184 -8.45 8.26 -0.94
N VAL A 185 -8.35 7.59 -2.09
CA VAL A 185 -9.48 7.42 -3.02
C VAL A 185 -10.63 6.65 -2.37
N GLY A 186 -10.32 5.58 -1.64
CA GLY A 186 -11.32 4.76 -0.93
C GLY A 186 -12.08 5.56 0.13
N VAL A 187 -11.38 6.33 0.96
CA VAL A 187 -12.02 7.20 1.96
C VAL A 187 -12.85 8.29 1.29
N MET A 188 -12.36 8.91 0.21
CA MET A 188 -13.09 9.94 -0.53
C MET A 188 -14.36 9.38 -1.19
N GLY A 189 -14.33 8.15 -1.68
CA GLY A 189 -15.49 7.46 -2.24
C GLY A 189 -16.55 7.12 -1.19
N ARG A 190 -16.14 6.86 0.07
CA ARG A 190 -17.02 6.46 1.18
C ARG A 190 -17.58 7.65 1.97
N LEU A 191 -16.75 8.66 2.24
CA LEU A 191 -17.09 9.83 3.05
C LEU A 191 -17.39 11.06 2.18
N LYS A 192 -18.35 10.89 1.26
CA LYS A 192 -18.76 11.95 0.32
C LYS A 192 -19.19 13.21 1.08
N GLY A 193 -18.63 14.35 0.70
CA GLY A 193 -18.91 15.65 1.33
C GLY A 193 -18.15 15.93 2.63
N ILE A 194 -17.51 14.91 3.23
CA ILE A 194 -16.70 15.06 4.45
C ILE A 194 -15.21 15.07 4.08
N TYR A 195 -14.72 13.99 3.47
CA TYR A 195 -13.33 13.89 3.04
C TYR A 195 -13.21 14.23 1.55
N THR A 196 -12.82 15.46 1.26
CA THR A 196 -12.64 15.99 -0.11
C THR A 196 -11.19 16.35 -0.38
N PHE A 197 -10.85 16.59 -1.66
CA PHE A 197 -9.51 17.04 -2.05
C PHE A 197 -9.08 18.30 -1.27
N MET A 198 -9.98 19.28 -1.15
CA MET A 198 -9.68 20.51 -0.40
C MET A 198 -9.52 20.27 1.09
N ALA A 199 -10.34 19.36 1.68
CA ALA A 199 -10.19 18.98 3.08
C ALA A 199 -8.84 18.30 3.34
N HIS A 200 -8.36 17.46 2.42
CA HIS A 200 -7.05 16.82 2.52
C HIS A 200 -5.91 17.83 2.40
N ILE A 201 -5.94 18.70 1.38
CA ILE A 201 -4.90 19.71 1.14
C ILE A 201 -4.72 20.64 2.34
N LYS A 202 -5.81 20.97 3.07
CA LYS A 202 -5.75 21.77 4.30
C LYS A 202 -4.77 21.21 5.34
N LEU A 203 -4.63 19.89 5.43
CA LEU A 203 -3.73 19.20 6.37
C LEU A 203 -2.59 18.45 5.69
N ALA A 204 -2.47 18.52 4.35
CA ALA A 204 -1.43 17.80 3.59
C ALA A 204 0.00 18.24 3.98
N TRP A 205 0.17 19.47 4.47
CA TRP A 205 1.45 19.93 4.99
C TRP A 205 1.98 19.06 6.15
N THR A 206 1.11 18.43 6.93
CA THR A 206 1.52 17.49 8.00
C THR A 206 2.15 16.22 7.44
N VAL A 207 1.69 15.78 6.27
CA VAL A 207 2.27 14.68 5.50
C VAL A 207 3.59 15.13 4.89
N ALA A 208 3.66 16.35 4.34
CA ALA A 208 4.89 16.93 3.81
C ALA A 208 6.00 17.04 4.87
N VAL A 209 5.65 17.45 6.10
CA VAL A 209 6.60 17.44 7.23
C VAL A 209 7.07 16.02 7.54
N GLY A 210 6.17 15.04 7.53
CA GLY A 210 6.53 13.63 7.69
C GLY A 210 7.49 13.15 6.60
N TYR A 211 7.24 13.54 5.35
CA TYR A 211 8.08 13.24 4.18
C TYR A 211 9.51 13.80 4.36
N VAL A 212 9.64 15.06 4.75
CA VAL A 212 10.94 15.70 5.00
C VAL A 212 11.67 15.02 6.16
N ILE A 213 10.99 14.78 7.30
CA ILE A 213 11.59 14.10 8.45
C ILE A 213 12.11 12.70 8.05
N SER A 214 11.33 11.95 7.28
CA SER A 214 11.73 10.64 6.78
C SER A 214 13.01 10.70 5.93
N ILE A 215 13.11 11.68 5.02
CA ILE A 215 14.32 11.90 4.22
C ILE A 215 15.50 12.30 5.11
N THR A 216 15.30 13.18 6.10
CA THR A 216 16.36 13.60 7.02
C THR A 216 16.88 12.43 7.85
N ILE A 217 16.00 11.58 8.38
CA ILE A 217 16.40 10.39 9.14
C ILE A 217 17.18 9.43 8.25
N TRP A 218 16.69 9.17 7.04
CA TRP A 218 17.41 8.35 6.06
C TRP A 218 18.80 8.91 5.77
N TYR A 219 18.92 10.23 5.51
CA TYR A 219 20.19 10.88 5.22
C TYR A 219 21.17 10.75 6.40
N VAL A 220 20.71 11.00 7.62
CA VAL A 220 21.56 10.83 8.81
C VAL A 220 21.99 9.38 8.98
N GLN A 221 21.07 8.42 8.80
CA GLN A 221 21.36 7.00 8.98
C GLN A 221 22.39 6.48 7.97
N PHE A 222 22.18 6.73 6.68
CA PHE A 222 22.99 6.13 5.62
C PHE A 222 24.17 7.00 5.19
N GLU A 223 23.98 8.31 5.02
CA GLU A 223 25.03 9.20 4.50
C GLU A 223 25.96 9.74 5.60
N VAL A 224 25.44 10.00 6.80
CA VAL A 224 26.24 10.55 7.91
C VAL A 224 26.83 9.45 8.78
N LEU A 225 26.02 8.46 9.17
CA LEU A 225 26.43 7.41 10.08
C LEU A 225 26.93 6.13 9.38
N GLY A 226 26.64 5.95 8.09
CA GLY A 226 27.05 4.76 7.33
C GLY A 226 26.38 3.46 7.80
N LEU A 227 25.18 3.53 8.35
CA LEU A 227 24.45 2.37 8.88
C LEU A 227 23.62 1.71 7.78
N TYR A 228 24.25 0.77 7.05
CA TYR A 228 23.64 -0.03 5.98
C TYR A 228 22.93 -1.28 6.49
#